data_AF-A0A812MMP4-F1
#
_entry.id   AF-A0A812MMP4-F1
#
_cell.length_a   1.000
_cell.length_b   1.000
_cell.length_c   1.000
_cell.angle_alpha   90.00
_cell.angle_beta   90.00
_cell.angle_gamma   90.00
#
_symmetry.space_group_name_H-M   'P 1'
#
loop_
_entity.id
_entity.type
_entity.pdbx_description
1 polymer ?
#
loop_
_entity_poly.entity_id
_entity_poly.type
_entity_poly.pdbx_seq_one_letter_code
_entity_poly.pdbx_strand_id
1 'polypeptide(L)'
;MAALRRDLVLPEDVGEQLQYALMAVKEPKTRFRTARHQSLKVDQPQLVDVVRLAFSNFDPDAKLWGWSGSTLRSRFKKLLAALGLQSGILPGVRDLDLGSLRAGGATWLMNVTENPDFVRRRGRWINNKVMDIYVQEVSAILFLPRLPAALKAKIFSLANGLNEAIAFAKNCMQMKLDSGTWFFLACRGVMP
;
A
#
# COMPACT_ATOMS: atom_id res chain seq x y z
N MET A 1 18.99 2.97 -5.19
CA MET A 1 18.25 4.15 -5.67
C MET A 1 16.96 4.27 -4.86
N ALA A 2 16.63 5.46 -4.36
CA ALA A 2 15.46 5.72 -3.53
C ALA A 2 14.44 6.58 -4.29
N ALA A 3 13.16 6.33 -4.06
CA ALA A 3 12.06 7.12 -4.63
C ALA A 3 11.99 8.51 -3.98
N LEU A 4 11.84 9.55 -4.79
CA LEU A 4 11.76 10.95 -4.35
C LEU A 4 10.36 11.52 -4.58
N ARG A 5 10.03 12.63 -3.91
CA ARG A 5 8.72 13.30 -4.08
C ARG A 5 8.47 13.73 -5.52
N ARG A 6 9.48 14.25 -6.22
CA ARG A 6 9.40 14.60 -7.66
C ARG A 6 9.12 13.40 -8.57
N ASP A 7 9.30 12.18 -8.09
CA ASP A 7 8.96 10.96 -8.84
C ASP A 7 7.48 10.56 -8.63
N LEU A 8 6.78 11.19 -7.69
CA LEU A 8 5.36 10.97 -7.37
C LEU A 8 4.56 12.17 -7.88
N VAL A 9 3.61 11.94 -8.78
CA VAL A 9 2.64 12.92 -9.25
C VAL A 9 1.33 12.70 -8.51
N LEU A 10 0.86 13.72 -7.81
CA LEU A 10 -0.40 13.75 -7.07
C LEU A 10 -1.47 14.53 -7.85
N PRO A 11 -2.78 14.35 -7.53
CA PRO A 11 -3.86 15.14 -8.13
C PRO A 11 -3.62 16.65 -8.09
N GLU A 12 -3.15 17.17 -6.95
CA GLU A 12 -2.84 18.59 -6.76
C GLU A 12 -1.71 19.10 -7.68
N ASP A 13 -0.77 18.24 -8.12
CA ASP A 13 0.34 18.63 -8.98
C ASP A 13 -0.10 18.90 -10.43
N VAL A 14 -1.31 18.44 -10.81
CA VAL A 14 -1.88 18.54 -12.17
C VAL A 14 -3.24 19.24 -12.19
N GLY A 15 -3.52 20.07 -11.17
CA GLY A 15 -4.75 20.86 -11.10
C GLY A 15 -6.01 20.05 -10.83
N GLU A 16 -5.92 18.92 -10.11
CA GLU A 16 -7.04 18.08 -9.65
C GLU A 16 -7.88 17.43 -10.77
N GLN A 17 -7.44 17.54 -12.03
CA GLN A 17 -8.11 16.91 -13.18
C GLN A 17 -8.06 15.38 -13.13
N LEU A 18 -7.05 14.83 -12.44
CA LEU A 18 -6.81 13.40 -12.33
C LEU A 18 -7.02 12.94 -10.88
N GLN A 19 -7.91 11.99 -10.67
CA GLN A 19 -8.24 11.43 -9.34
C GLN A 19 -7.33 10.24 -8.96
N TYR A 20 -6.10 10.23 -9.47
CA TYR A 20 -5.14 9.15 -9.23
C TYR A 20 -3.73 9.72 -9.08
N ALA A 21 -2.88 8.99 -8.35
CA ALA A 21 -1.46 9.29 -8.24
C ALA A 21 -0.65 8.44 -9.23
N LEU A 22 0.47 8.97 -9.73
CA LEU A 22 1.43 8.25 -10.56
C LEU A 22 2.81 8.26 -9.92
N MET A 23 3.43 7.10 -9.78
CA MET A 23 4.80 6.96 -9.33
C MET A 23 5.70 6.56 -10.50
N ALA A 24 6.63 7.44 -10.89
CA ALA A 24 7.68 7.15 -11.85
C ALA A 24 8.72 6.20 -11.25
N VAL A 25 9.08 5.16 -11.99
CA VAL A 25 10.09 4.19 -11.56
C VAL A 25 11.34 4.39 -12.41
N LYS A 26 12.28 5.15 -11.83
CA LYS A 26 13.61 5.38 -12.38
C LYS A 26 14.41 4.07 -12.34
N GLU A 27 15.09 3.78 -13.45
CA GLU A 27 15.93 2.60 -13.65
C GLU A 27 15.29 1.25 -13.28
N PRO A 28 14.29 0.79 -14.07
CA PRO A 28 13.78 -0.58 -13.93
C PRO A 28 14.94 -1.58 -14.05
N LYS A 29 14.95 -2.66 -13.25
CA LYS A 29 15.93 -3.76 -13.39
C LYS A 29 15.96 -4.37 -14.82
N THR A 30 14.97 -4.03 -15.65
CA THR A 30 14.83 -4.39 -17.06
C THR A 30 15.16 -3.23 -18.03
N ARG A 31 15.94 -2.22 -17.63
CA ARG A 31 16.29 -1.02 -18.42
C ARG A 31 16.86 -1.31 -19.82
N PHE A 32 17.38 -2.52 -20.04
CA PHE A 32 17.93 -2.99 -21.31
C PHE A 32 16.95 -3.84 -22.15
N ARG A 33 15.73 -4.12 -21.66
CA ARG A 33 14.73 -4.99 -22.33
C ARG A 33 13.32 -4.38 -22.47
N THR A 34 12.99 -3.29 -21.77
CA THR A 34 11.64 -2.66 -21.79
C THR A 34 11.74 -1.14 -21.65
N ALA A 35 10.62 -0.43 -21.87
CA ALA A 35 10.52 1.03 -21.83
C ALA A 35 11.27 1.66 -20.65
N ARG A 36 12.09 2.68 -20.93
CA ARG A 36 13.02 3.33 -19.99
C ARG A 36 12.33 4.03 -18.82
N HIS A 37 11.05 4.40 -18.98
CA HIS A 37 10.23 5.03 -17.95
C HIS A 37 8.99 4.18 -17.74
N GLN A 38 8.91 3.52 -16.59
CA GLN A 38 7.69 2.83 -16.17
C GLN A 38 7.03 3.66 -15.07
N SER A 39 5.71 3.68 -15.05
CA SER A 39 4.93 4.29 -13.98
C SER A 39 4.08 3.25 -13.27
N LEU A 40 3.78 3.51 -12.01
CA LEU A 40 2.77 2.81 -11.24
C LEU A 40 1.64 3.79 -10.95
N LYS A 41 0.41 3.41 -11.30
CA LYS A 41 -0.79 4.21 -11.03
C LYS A 41 -1.45 3.75 -9.75
N VAL A 42 -1.86 4.67 -8.89
CA VAL A 42 -2.65 4.43 -7.68
C VAL A 42 -3.97 5.17 -7.86
N ASP A 43 -5.07 4.44 -7.96
CA ASP A 43 -6.40 4.94 -8.33
C ASP A 43 -7.52 4.46 -7.41
N GLN A 44 -7.16 3.80 -6.31
CA GLN A 44 -8.11 3.56 -5.22
C GLN A 44 -8.22 4.85 -4.39
N PRO A 45 -9.40 5.49 -4.28
CA PRO A 45 -9.54 6.82 -3.69
C PRO A 45 -8.95 6.96 -2.28
N GLN A 46 -9.22 5.98 -1.41
CA GLN A 46 -8.69 5.94 -0.04
C GLN A 46 -7.15 5.86 -0.02
N LEU A 47 -6.56 5.11 -0.94
CA LEU A 47 -5.10 4.98 -1.01
C LEU A 47 -4.47 6.24 -1.61
N VAL A 48 -5.14 6.89 -2.57
CA VAL A 48 -4.73 8.20 -3.09
C VAL A 48 -4.71 9.21 -1.93
N ASP A 49 -5.76 9.26 -1.12
CA ASP A 49 -5.84 10.13 0.07
C ASP A 49 -4.68 9.89 1.05
N VAL A 50 -4.37 8.63 1.37
CA VAL A 50 -3.24 8.28 2.26
C VAL A 50 -1.92 8.76 1.66
N VAL A 51 -1.71 8.56 0.36
CA VAL A 51 -0.48 8.98 -0.34
C VAL A 51 -0.36 10.50 -0.36
N ARG A 52 -1.46 11.23 -0.58
CA ARG A 52 -1.51 12.69 -0.51
C ARG A 52 -1.15 13.18 0.89
N LEU A 53 -1.82 12.67 1.92
CA LEU A 53 -1.53 13.03 3.32
C LEU A 53 -0.08 12.80 3.70
N ALA A 54 0.52 11.70 3.22
CA ALA A 54 1.88 11.35 3.56
C ALA A 54 2.94 12.24 2.88
N PHE A 55 2.68 12.71 1.66
CA PHE A 55 3.74 13.24 0.79
C PHE A 55 3.46 14.58 0.11
N SER A 56 2.24 15.14 0.20
CA SER A 56 1.89 16.39 -0.51
C SER A 56 2.85 17.54 -0.17
N ASN A 57 3.24 17.64 1.10
CA ASN A 57 4.06 18.73 1.64
C ASN A 57 5.57 18.44 1.62
N PHE A 58 6.00 17.36 0.97
CA PHE A 58 7.43 17.05 0.86
C PHE A 58 8.10 17.97 -0.16
N ASP A 59 9.34 18.35 0.12
CA ASP A 59 10.21 18.97 -0.87
C ASP A 59 10.39 18.02 -2.09
N PRO A 60 10.46 18.51 -3.34
CA PRO A 60 10.62 17.67 -4.53
C PRO A 60 11.78 16.67 -4.45
N ASP A 61 12.84 17.02 -3.74
CA ASP A 61 14.07 16.23 -3.63
C ASP A 61 14.09 15.36 -2.36
N ALA A 62 13.07 15.47 -1.51
CA ALA A 62 12.90 14.61 -0.35
C ALA A 62 12.62 13.17 -0.77
N LYS A 63 13.22 12.23 -0.03
CA LYS A 63 12.94 10.79 -0.18
C LYS A 63 11.56 10.48 0.36
N LEU A 64 10.74 9.75 -0.41
CA LEU A 64 9.48 9.18 0.09
C LEU A 64 9.72 8.21 1.25
N TRP A 65 10.89 7.56 1.26
CA TRP A 65 11.35 6.73 2.36
C TRP A 65 12.83 7.01 2.65
N GLY A 66 13.09 7.69 3.77
CA GLY A 66 14.45 8.08 4.16
C GLY A 66 15.33 6.97 4.73
N TRP A 67 14.77 5.77 4.97
CA TRP A 67 15.44 4.68 5.70
C TRP A 67 15.77 3.49 4.79
N SER A 68 16.45 2.47 5.33
CA SER A 68 16.75 1.25 4.58
C SER A 68 15.50 0.42 4.26
N GLY A 69 15.60 -0.45 3.25
CA GLY A 69 14.56 -1.45 2.96
C GLY A 69 14.38 -2.48 4.09
N SER A 70 15.44 -2.78 4.86
CA SER A 70 15.32 -3.63 6.06
C SER A 70 14.48 -2.97 7.14
N THR A 71 14.62 -1.65 7.33
CA THR A 71 13.79 -0.89 8.28
C THR A 71 12.31 -0.92 7.88
N LEU A 72 12.02 -0.77 6.58
CA LEU A 72 10.64 -0.84 6.08
C LEU A 72 10.02 -2.21 6.37
N ARG A 73 10.73 -3.30 6.09
CA ARG A 73 10.27 -4.67 6.39
C ARG A 73 10.05 -4.88 7.89
N SER A 74 10.96 -4.38 8.73
CA SER A 74 10.86 -4.49 10.19
C SER A 74 9.63 -3.73 10.72
N ARG A 75 9.40 -2.49 10.26
CA ARG A 75 8.21 -1.71 10.62
C ARG A 75 6.93 -2.39 10.14
N PHE A 76 6.90 -2.93 8.92
CA PHE A 76 5.75 -3.68 8.42
C PHE A 76 5.44 -4.92 9.28
N LYS A 77 6.45 -5.68 9.71
CA LYS A 77 6.27 -6.80 10.64
C LYS A 77 5.69 -6.36 11.99
N LYS A 78 6.09 -5.20 12.52
CA LYS A 78 5.51 -4.64 13.75
C LYS A 78 4.03 -4.28 13.58
N LEU A 79 3.64 -3.74 12.42
CA LEU A 79 2.23 -3.47 12.11
C LEU A 79 1.42 -4.78 12.06
N LEU A 80 1.93 -5.81 11.39
CA LEU A 80 1.29 -7.12 11.36
C LEU A 80 1.15 -7.71 12.77
N ALA A 81 2.19 -7.64 13.60
CA ALA A 81 2.13 -8.08 14.99
C ALA A 81 1.07 -7.33 15.80
N ALA A 82 0.95 -6.00 15.63
CA ALA A 82 -0.09 -5.19 16.29
C ALA A 82 -1.52 -5.59 15.84
N LEU A 83 -1.67 -6.02 14.58
CA LEU A 83 -2.93 -6.59 14.09
C LEU A 83 -3.23 -7.97 14.68
N GLY A 84 -2.24 -8.65 15.26
CA GLY A 84 -2.34 -10.04 15.72
C GLY A 84 -1.91 -11.07 14.67
N LEU A 85 -1.32 -10.60 13.57
CA LEU A 85 -0.79 -11.40 12.46
C LEU A 85 0.69 -11.72 12.72
N GLN A 86 0.94 -12.48 13.78
CA GLN A 86 2.29 -12.91 14.14
C GLN A 86 2.83 -13.98 13.18
N SER A 87 4.16 -14.15 13.19
CA SER A 87 4.82 -15.15 12.36
C SER A 87 4.38 -16.56 12.75
N GLY A 88 4.08 -17.39 11.75
CA GLY A 88 3.65 -18.78 11.94
C GLY A 88 2.21 -18.95 12.43
N ILE A 89 1.37 -17.91 12.33
CA ILE A 89 -0.03 -17.98 12.79
C ILE A 89 -0.85 -19.10 12.14
N LEU A 90 -0.53 -19.44 10.88
CA LEU A 90 -1.18 -20.51 10.14
C LEU A 90 -0.14 -21.57 9.74
N PRO A 91 -0.25 -22.81 10.26
CA PRO A 91 0.64 -23.89 9.88
C PRO A 91 0.61 -24.17 8.36
N GLY A 92 1.80 -24.24 7.76
CA GLY A 92 1.97 -24.51 6.33
C GLY A 92 1.57 -23.37 5.40
N VAL A 93 1.24 -22.19 5.93
CA VAL A 93 0.96 -20.98 5.13
C VAL A 93 2.07 -19.97 5.37
N ARG A 94 2.55 -19.37 4.28
CA ARG A 94 3.56 -18.31 4.37
C ARG A 94 2.96 -17.07 5.05
N ASP A 95 3.71 -16.49 5.98
CA ASP A 95 3.35 -15.25 6.64
C ASP A 95 3.23 -14.09 5.66
N LEU A 96 2.41 -13.10 6.02
CA LEU A 96 2.34 -11.86 5.27
C LEU A 96 3.65 -11.07 5.39
N ASP A 97 4.10 -10.54 4.26
CA ASP A 97 5.25 -9.66 4.14
C ASP A 97 4.98 -8.57 3.08
N LEU A 98 5.92 -7.66 2.84
CA LEU A 98 5.73 -6.62 1.81
C LEU A 98 5.50 -7.20 0.41
N GLY A 99 6.03 -8.40 0.12
CA GLY A 99 5.81 -9.09 -1.15
C GLY A 99 4.39 -9.60 -1.28
N SER A 100 3.77 -10.03 -0.18
CA SER A 100 2.39 -10.50 -0.14
C SER A 100 1.38 -9.44 -0.58
N LEU A 101 1.65 -8.14 -0.35
CA LEU A 101 0.82 -7.03 -0.84
C LEU A 101 0.71 -7.03 -2.38
N ARG A 102 1.80 -7.39 -3.06
CA ARG A 102 1.85 -7.44 -4.53
C ARG A 102 1.06 -8.63 -5.07
N ALA A 103 1.23 -9.81 -4.49
CA ALA A 103 0.46 -11.00 -4.85
C ALA A 103 -1.04 -10.76 -4.58
N GLY A 104 -1.40 -10.31 -3.37
CA GLY A 104 -2.78 -10.02 -3.00
C GLY A 104 -3.45 -8.97 -3.90
N GLY A 105 -2.75 -7.89 -4.25
CA GLY A 105 -3.26 -6.90 -5.20
C GLY A 105 -3.46 -7.46 -6.61
N ALA A 106 -2.59 -8.36 -7.07
CA ALA A 106 -2.73 -9.04 -8.35
C ALA A 106 -3.97 -9.93 -8.39
N THR A 107 -4.15 -10.74 -7.34
CA THR A 107 -5.28 -11.64 -7.19
C THR A 107 -6.59 -10.87 -7.08
N TRP A 108 -6.64 -9.79 -6.29
CA TRP A 108 -7.82 -8.93 -6.22
C TRP A 108 -8.15 -8.30 -7.57
N LEU A 109 -7.15 -7.70 -8.26
CA LEU A 109 -7.35 -7.12 -9.59
C LEU A 109 -7.86 -8.17 -10.59
N MET A 110 -7.30 -9.39 -10.57
CA MET A 110 -7.77 -10.47 -11.42
C MET A 110 -9.24 -10.81 -11.14
N ASN A 111 -9.63 -10.93 -9.87
CA ASN A 111 -11.01 -11.25 -9.49
C ASN A 111 -12.01 -10.17 -9.88
N VAL A 112 -11.65 -8.89 -9.79
CA VAL A 112 -12.60 -7.79 -10.08
C VAL A 112 -12.63 -7.38 -11.55
N THR A 113 -11.57 -7.64 -12.33
CA THR A 113 -11.53 -7.24 -13.74
C THR A 113 -11.58 -8.40 -14.72
N GLU A 114 -11.30 -9.62 -14.28
CA GLU A 114 -11.19 -10.83 -15.13
C GLU A 114 -10.30 -10.62 -16.37
N ASN A 115 -9.31 -9.74 -16.25
CA ASN A 115 -8.53 -9.24 -17.37
C ASN A 115 -7.03 -9.40 -17.08
N PRO A 116 -6.41 -10.51 -17.55
CA PRO A 116 -5.01 -10.80 -17.26
C PRO A 116 -4.06 -9.76 -17.85
N ASP A 117 -4.38 -9.16 -19.00
CA ASP A 117 -3.53 -8.13 -19.59
C ASP A 117 -3.55 -6.82 -18.79
N PHE A 118 -4.71 -6.46 -18.25
CA PHE A 118 -4.83 -5.32 -17.34
C PHE A 118 -4.01 -5.56 -16.07
N VAL A 119 -4.19 -6.72 -15.42
CA VAL A 119 -3.41 -7.12 -14.24
C VAL A 119 -1.91 -7.13 -14.55
N ARG A 120 -1.51 -7.69 -15.70
CA ARG A 120 -0.12 -7.72 -16.16
C ARG A 120 0.48 -6.32 -16.24
N ARG A 121 -0.23 -5.39 -16.90
CA ARG A 121 0.20 -4.00 -17.07
C ARG A 121 0.29 -3.28 -15.72
N ARG A 122 -0.71 -3.45 -14.85
CA ARG A 122 -0.75 -2.85 -13.50
C ARG A 122 0.39 -3.35 -12.62
N GLY A 123 0.67 -4.65 -12.66
CA GLY A 123 1.79 -5.24 -11.95
C GLY A 123 3.16 -5.02 -12.61
N ARG A 124 3.20 -4.56 -13.87
CA ARG A 124 4.44 -4.37 -14.64
C ARG A 124 5.21 -5.67 -14.89
N TRP A 125 4.51 -6.78 -15.10
CA TRP A 125 5.14 -8.03 -15.51
C TRP A 125 5.40 -8.06 -17.01
N ILE A 126 6.53 -8.66 -17.41
CA ILE A 126 6.93 -8.72 -18.82
C ILE A 126 5.97 -9.56 -19.66
N ASN A 127 5.46 -10.66 -19.10
CA ASN A 127 4.52 -11.57 -19.73
C ASN A 127 3.55 -12.16 -18.69
N ASN A 128 2.49 -12.81 -19.16
CA ASN A 128 1.47 -13.42 -18.30
C ASN A 128 2.06 -14.54 -17.44
N LYS A 129 3.00 -15.34 -17.97
CA LYS A 129 3.64 -16.44 -17.22
C LYS A 129 4.28 -15.97 -15.90
N VAL A 130 4.94 -14.80 -15.89
CA VAL A 130 5.51 -14.25 -14.65
C VAL A 130 4.43 -13.69 -13.73
N MET A 131 3.36 -13.10 -14.28
CA MET A 131 2.21 -12.66 -13.48
C MET A 131 1.50 -13.85 -12.81
N ASP A 132 1.37 -14.97 -13.52
CA ASP A 132 0.66 -16.16 -13.02
C ASP A 132 1.28 -16.70 -11.73
N ILE A 133 2.59 -16.59 -11.55
CA ILE A 133 3.26 -16.94 -10.27
C ILE A 133 2.62 -16.20 -9.09
N TYR A 134 2.27 -14.91 -9.28
CA TYR A 134 1.70 -14.07 -8.22
C TYR A 134 0.18 -14.27 -8.06
N VAL A 135 -0.54 -14.58 -9.14
CA VAL A 135 -1.98 -14.84 -9.09
C VAL A 135 -2.28 -16.24 -8.53
N GLN A 136 -1.42 -17.22 -8.85
CA GLN A 136 -1.49 -18.59 -8.36
C GLN A 136 -0.89 -18.76 -6.97
N GLU A 137 -0.19 -17.76 -6.42
CA GLU A 137 0.10 -17.69 -4.98
C GLU A 137 -1.22 -17.46 -4.23
N VAL A 138 -2.03 -18.52 -4.11
CA VAL A 138 -3.35 -18.59 -3.42
C VAL A 138 -3.25 -18.22 -1.94
N SER A 139 -2.06 -17.89 -1.44
CA SER A 139 -1.79 -17.45 -0.08
C SER A 139 -2.77 -16.35 0.35
N ALA A 140 -3.07 -15.34 -0.48
CA ALA A 140 -4.01 -14.28 -0.08
C ALA A 140 -5.45 -14.79 0.10
N ILE A 141 -5.94 -15.64 -0.81
CA ILE A 141 -7.30 -16.20 -0.77
C ILE A 141 -7.45 -17.22 0.37
N LEU A 142 -6.43 -18.02 0.64
CA LEU A 142 -6.48 -19.06 1.68
C LEU A 142 -6.16 -18.52 3.08
N PHE A 143 -5.42 -17.41 3.17
CA PHE A 143 -4.97 -16.88 4.46
C PHE A 143 -6.15 -16.32 5.27
N LEU A 144 -6.91 -15.37 4.71
CA LEU A 144 -7.96 -14.68 5.46
C LEU A 144 -9.03 -15.64 6.01
N PRO A 145 -9.59 -16.60 5.25
CA PRO A 145 -10.62 -17.53 5.77
C PRO A 145 -10.14 -18.40 6.93
N ARG A 146 -8.86 -18.80 6.91
CA ARG A 146 -8.24 -19.69 7.90
C ARG A 146 -7.88 -18.99 9.21
N LEU A 147 -7.92 -17.66 9.26
CA LEU A 147 -7.68 -16.93 10.50
C LEU A 147 -8.79 -17.18 11.53
N PRO A 148 -8.46 -17.15 12.84
CA PRO A 148 -9.46 -17.20 13.91
C PRO A 148 -10.54 -16.13 13.75
N ALA A 149 -11.78 -16.45 14.11
CA ALA A 149 -12.93 -15.56 13.95
C ALA A 149 -12.73 -14.19 14.62
N ALA A 150 -12.19 -14.17 15.84
CA ALA A 150 -11.89 -12.93 16.57
C ALA A 150 -10.86 -12.05 15.84
N LEU A 151 -9.85 -12.66 15.23
CA LEU A 151 -8.83 -11.93 14.47
C LEU A 151 -9.39 -11.38 13.17
N LYS A 152 -10.23 -12.16 12.46
CA LYS A 152 -10.96 -11.66 11.28
C LYS A 152 -11.84 -10.48 11.63
N ALA A 153 -12.62 -10.58 12.71
CA ALA A 153 -13.47 -9.49 13.19
C ALA A 153 -12.67 -8.23 13.51
N LYS A 154 -11.51 -8.36 14.17
CA LYS A 154 -10.59 -7.24 14.41
C LYS A 154 -10.07 -6.61 13.11
N ILE A 155 -9.63 -7.42 12.15
CA ILE A 155 -9.12 -6.94 10.86
C ILE A 155 -10.22 -6.19 10.11
N PHE A 156 -11.43 -6.76 10.02
CA PHE A 156 -12.55 -6.11 9.35
C PHE A 156 -13.02 -4.84 10.06
N SER A 157 -13.06 -4.84 11.39
CA SER A 157 -13.36 -3.65 12.18
C SER A 157 -12.39 -2.50 11.87
N LEU A 158 -11.08 -2.78 11.83
CA LEU A 158 -10.06 -1.80 11.48
C LEU A 158 -10.13 -1.37 10.01
N ALA A 159 -10.40 -2.30 9.09
CA ALA A 159 -10.53 -2.00 7.67
C ALA A 159 -11.76 -1.11 7.38
N ASN A 160 -12.87 -1.35 8.09
CA ASN A 160 -14.08 -0.55 7.97
C ASN A 160 -13.89 0.87 8.52
N GLY A 161 -13.05 1.05 9.55
CA GLY A 161 -12.69 2.35 10.12
C GLY A 161 -11.66 3.17 9.32
N LEU A 162 -11.31 2.75 8.10
CA LEU A 162 -10.25 3.40 7.31
C LEU A 162 -10.62 4.84 6.93
N ASN A 163 -11.88 5.10 6.57
CA ASN A 163 -12.30 6.43 6.15
C ASN A 163 -12.26 7.41 7.32
N GLU A 164 -12.70 6.98 8.49
CA GLU A 164 -12.68 7.68 9.76
C GLU A 164 -11.24 7.98 10.17
N ALA A 165 -10.33 7.01 10.03
CA ALA A 165 -8.92 7.20 10.30
C ALA A 165 -8.27 8.22 9.34
N ILE A 166 -8.62 8.20 8.05
CA ILE A 166 -8.15 9.17 7.06
C ILE A 166 -8.69 10.57 7.38
N ALA A 167 -9.98 10.69 7.74
CA ALA A 167 -10.60 11.95 8.12
C ALA A 167 -9.97 12.53 9.38
N PHE A 168 -9.73 11.70 10.40
CA PHE A 168 -9.00 12.07 11.60
C PHE A 168 -7.59 12.60 11.28
N ALA A 169 -6.83 11.88 10.44
CA ALA A 169 -5.51 12.31 10.02
C ALA A 169 -5.54 13.66 9.25
N LYS A 170 -6.52 13.84 8.35
CA LYS A 170 -6.76 15.11 7.64
C LYS A 170 -6.96 16.28 8.63
N ASN A 171 -7.83 16.10 9.62
CA ASN A 171 -8.12 17.12 10.62
C ASN A 171 -6.89 17.46 11.46
N CYS A 172 -6.15 16.45 11.93
CA CYS A 172 -4.93 16.65 12.70
C CYS A 172 -3.85 17.38 11.90
N MET A 173 -3.71 17.11 10.60
CA MET A 173 -2.79 17.84 9.72
C MET A 173 -3.22 19.29 9.50
N GLN A 174 -4.51 19.55 9.28
CA GLN A 174 -5.04 20.90 9.11
C GLN A 174 -4.81 21.75 10.36
N MET A 175 -4.96 21.15 11.54
CA MET A 175 -4.68 21.77 12.83
C MET A 175 -3.18 21.82 13.18
N LYS A 176 -2.30 21.29 12.32
CA LYS A 176 -0.84 21.22 12.51
C LYS A 176 -0.44 20.56 13.85
N LEU A 177 -1.20 19.55 14.28
CA LEU A 177 -0.89 18.80 15.50
C LEU A 177 0.35 17.94 15.30
N ASP A 178 1.18 17.80 16.34
CA ASP A 178 2.31 16.90 16.34
C ASP A 178 1.89 15.43 16.50
N SER A 179 2.76 14.50 16.12
CA SER A 179 2.44 13.06 16.14
C SER A 179 2.14 12.50 17.55
N GLY A 180 2.66 13.12 18.62
CA GLY A 180 2.32 12.76 19.99
C GLY A 180 0.86 13.11 20.31
N THR A 181 0.42 14.28 19.89
CA THR A 181 -0.97 14.71 20.02
C THR A 181 -1.92 13.81 19.21
N TRP A 182 -1.52 13.39 18.01
CA TRP A 182 -2.33 12.44 17.21
C TRP A 182 -2.58 11.14 17.98
N PHE A 183 -1.51 10.57 18.55
CA PHE A 183 -1.59 9.33 19.32
C PHE A 183 -2.46 9.50 20.56
N PHE A 184 -2.28 10.60 21.31
CA PHE A 184 -3.08 10.91 22.48
C PHE A 184 -4.58 10.98 22.17
N LEU A 185 -4.97 11.69 21.11
CA LEU A 185 -6.36 11.83 20.67
C LEU A 185 -6.94 10.49 20.20
N ALA A 186 -6.18 9.72 19.42
CA ALA A 186 -6.60 8.40 18.96
C ALA A 186 -6.88 7.44 20.13
N CYS A 187 -6.02 7.42 21.15
CA CYS A 187 -6.20 6.58 22.34
C CYS A 187 -7.42 6.97 23.20
N ARG A 188 -7.91 8.21 23.06
CA ARG A 188 -9.10 8.71 23.77
C ARG A 188 -10.40 8.48 23.00
N GLY A 189 -10.35 7.81 21.85
CA GLY A 189 -11.53 7.58 21.01
C GLY A 189 -12.02 8.85 20.32
N VAL A 190 -11.13 9.82 20.10
CA VAL A 190 -11.43 11.02 19.30
C VAL A 190 -11.29 10.73 17.79
N MET A 191 -10.99 9.48 17.42
CA MET A 191 -11.36 8.98 16.09
C MET A 191 -12.90 8.99 16.02
N PRO A 192 -13.50 9.68 15.03
CA PRO A 192 -14.94 9.63 14.84
C PRO A 192 -15.43 8.20 14.57
#